data_AF-A0A8S4G8A2-F1
#
_entry.id   AF-A0A8S4G8A2-F1
#
_cell.length_a   1.000
_cell.length_b   1.000
_cell.length_c   1.000
_cell.angle_alpha   90.00
_cell.angle_beta   90.00
_cell.angle_gamma   90.00
#
_symmetry.space_group_name_H-M   'P 1'
#
loop_
_entity.id
_entity.type
_entity.pdbx_description
1 polymer ?
#
loop_
_entity_poly.entity_id
_entity_poly.type
_entity_poly.pdbx_seq_one_letter_code
_entity_poly.pdbx_strand_id
1 'polypeptide(L)'
;MWTFGGAGGGGGGAAGGGWLASLTSMVGGMFLAGDDAPPARRGQNGSESDGMLLALYSAAHLNRNLMSTLAHAPAASAPPSPPDTLQTHQSPPNMAQIQALDSDQPSNLLVTFFQYCSIVMADTRSEAAAQACTLCFITLTCIAEEQFANAIMHDQNLTFKVQLYRLPMRHRKIVPEEPPSQPLASTLIDLLVEFMMCHLLKKFPGELYSLCIGVLLRLLSYQKRCRVRLARDWRPLWAALIALLKFLVANESTLLRRHDIFVMAQQVVNIFNLFITFGDSFLPEPASYDQLYYELIRVHAAFDNLFYMALRYSTGSGAHKAAALRLANSLVNVRAIVQHFAPKIDAWLAAQSLSTPTEDQILEVVRKNYDSLILKLQEGLESYERYHAAPHRPVLARRRAAAAAALRRRVADDLSHYTATSQ
;
A
#
# COMPACT_ATOMS: atom_id res chain seq x y z
N MET A 1 53.49 45.44 2.12
CA MET A 1 54.64 44.54 2.30
C MET A 1 54.06 43.16 2.59
N TRP A 2 53.74 42.41 1.53
CA TRP A 2 54.52 41.25 1.03
C TRP A 2 54.60 40.11 2.08
N THR A 3 53.71 39.12 1.97
CA THR A 3 53.88 37.77 1.35
C THR A 3 54.43 36.69 2.29
N PHE A 4 53.65 35.62 2.47
CA PHE A 4 54.06 34.21 2.65
C PHE A 4 52.85 33.41 2.12
N GLY A 5 52.92 32.50 1.14
CA GLY A 5 53.95 31.54 0.79
C GLY A 5 53.29 30.16 0.89
N GLY A 6 52.80 29.63 -0.24
CA GLY A 6 52.04 28.38 -0.28
C GLY A 6 52.92 27.13 -0.52
N ALA A 7 52.50 26.02 0.09
CA ALA A 7 52.69 24.61 -0.29
C ALA A 7 51.87 23.81 0.76
N GLY A 8 50.98 22.86 0.50
CA GLY A 8 50.83 21.93 -0.61
C GLY A 8 50.82 20.51 -0.01
N GLY A 9 49.67 19.84 -0.01
CA GLY A 9 49.57 18.38 0.18
C GLY A 9 48.69 17.89 1.34
N GLY A 10 47.71 17.03 1.02
CA GLY A 10 47.06 16.14 1.98
C GLY A 10 45.52 16.19 2.01
N GLY A 11 44.86 16.06 0.86
CA GLY A 11 43.41 15.88 0.79
C GLY A 11 42.97 14.53 1.38
N GLY A 12 42.51 14.55 2.63
CA GLY A 12 41.68 13.50 3.23
C GLY A 12 40.21 13.90 3.15
N GLY A 13 39.60 13.72 1.98
CA GLY A 13 38.17 13.92 1.80
C GLY A 13 37.40 12.81 2.52
N ALA A 14 36.95 13.09 3.74
CA ALA A 14 35.90 12.29 4.37
C ALA A 14 34.62 12.47 3.53
N ALA A 15 34.34 11.51 2.66
CA ALA A 15 33.09 11.45 1.91
C ALA A 15 31.94 11.16 2.89
N GLY A 16 31.35 12.22 3.46
CA GLY A 16 30.12 12.13 4.23
C GLY A 16 28.97 11.77 3.29
N GLY A 17 28.63 10.49 3.22
CA GLY A 17 27.43 10.02 2.52
C GLY A 17 26.17 10.63 3.17
N GLY A 18 25.36 11.35 2.39
CA GLY A 18 24.13 11.97 2.89
C GLY A 18 23.08 10.93 3.29
N TRP A 19 22.18 11.31 4.21
CA TRP A 19 21.10 10.47 4.75
C TRP A 19 20.28 9.71 3.69
N LEU A 20 20.06 10.33 2.53
CA LEU A 20 19.34 9.70 1.39
C LEU A 20 20.12 8.55 0.76
N ALA A 21 21.44 8.71 0.59
CA ALA A 21 22.29 7.65 0.06
C ALA A 21 22.32 6.46 1.04
N SER A 22 22.29 6.71 2.34
CA SER A 22 22.17 5.67 3.36
C SER A 22 20.84 4.92 3.28
N LEU A 23 19.72 5.60 3.02
CA LEU A 23 18.42 4.94 2.84
C LEU A 23 18.40 4.06 1.58
N THR A 24 18.82 4.60 0.44
CA THR A 24 18.85 3.85 -0.83
C THR A 24 19.77 2.63 -0.71
N SER A 25 20.96 2.79 -0.11
CA SER A 25 21.89 1.69 0.15
C SER A 25 21.29 0.64 1.09
N MET A 26 20.59 1.06 2.15
CA MET A 26 19.92 0.15 3.07
C MET A 26 18.81 -0.65 2.36
N VAL A 27 17.97 0.01 1.56
CA VAL A 27 16.90 -0.65 0.80
C VAL A 27 17.47 -1.63 -0.22
N GLY A 28 18.52 -1.23 -0.96
CA GLY A 28 19.24 -2.13 -1.87
C GLY A 28 19.81 -3.36 -1.15
N GLY A 29 20.43 -3.16 0.02
CA GLY A 29 20.90 -4.25 0.89
C GLY A 29 19.78 -5.20 1.34
N MET A 30 18.57 -4.69 1.58
CA MET A 30 17.41 -5.52 1.96
C MET A 30 16.89 -6.38 0.81
N PHE A 31 16.99 -5.92 -0.44
CA PHE A 31 16.72 -6.75 -1.64
C PHE A 31 17.82 -7.81 -1.86
N LEU A 32 19.08 -7.46 -1.59
CA LEU A 32 20.25 -8.33 -1.74
C LEU A 32 20.28 -9.50 -0.74
N ALA A 33 19.72 -9.33 0.46
CA ALA A 33 19.93 -10.24 1.59
C ALA A 33 19.36 -11.67 1.45
N GLY A 34 18.64 -12.01 0.37
CA GLY A 34 18.26 -13.39 0.03
C GLY A 34 17.32 -14.11 1.02
N ASP A 35 16.60 -15.13 0.56
CA ASP A 35 15.65 -15.91 1.38
C ASP A 35 16.33 -17.01 2.25
N ASP A 36 17.65 -17.19 2.15
CA ASP A 36 18.41 -18.18 2.95
C ASP A 36 18.90 -17.64 4.31
N ALA A 37 18.63 -16.37 4.62
CA ALA A 37 18.93 -15.81 5.93
C ALA A 37 17.77 -16.07 6.91
N PRO A 38 18.02 -16.64 8.11
CA PRO A 38 16.97 -16.85 9.10
C PRO A 38 16.27 -15.51 9.44
N PRO A 39 14.97 -15.51 9.80
CA PRO A 39 14.17 -14.30 10.06
C PRO A 39 14.78 -13.35 11.11
N ALA A 40 15.74 -13.84 11.90
CA ALA A 40 16.54 -13.06 12.85
C ALA A 40 17.43 -11.98 12.18
N ARG A 41 17.91 -12.17 10.93
CA ARG A 41 18.77 -11.17 10.26
C ARG A 41 17.99 -10.03 9.59
N ARG A 42 16.77 -10.26 9.08
CA ARG A 42 15.88 -9.16 8.65
C ARG A 42 15.51 -8.23 9.82
N GLY A 43 15.39 -8.78 11.03
CA GLY A 43 15.09 -8.03 12.26
C GLY A 43 16.28 -7.27 12.87
N GLN A 44 17.53 -7.72 12.68
CA GLN A 44 18.72 -7.03 13.21
C GLN A 44 19.00 -5.70 12.48
N ASN A 45 18.79 -5.65 11.16
CA ASN A 45 18.79 -4.39 10.39
C ASN A 45 17.59 -3.48 10.70
N GLY A 46 16.56 -4.02 11.36
CA GLY A 46 15.39 -3.24 11.77
C GLY A 46 15.77 -2.04 12.63
N SER A 47 16.76 -2.20 13.51
CA SER A 47 17.08 -1.18 14.51
C SER A 47 17.67 0.13 13.95
N GLU A 48 18.40 0.07 12.84
CA GLU A 48 18.86 1.27 12.10
C GLU A 48 17.72 1.86 11.25
N SER A 49 16.86 0.99 10.69
CA SER A 49 15.68 1.40 9.94
C SER A 49 14.65 2.15 10.80
N ASP A 50 14.59 1.86 12.10
CA ASP A 50 13.66 2.46 13.05
C ASP A 50 13.88 3.97 13.18
N GLY A 51 15.14 4.40 13.30
CA GLY A 51 15.51 5.81 13.40
C GLY A 51 15.15 6.59 12.14
N MET A 52 15.40 6.00 10.98
CA MET A 52 15.10 6.59 9.68
C MET A 52 13.60 6.66 9.40
N LEU A 53 12.85 5.61 9.75
CA LEU A 53 11.40 5.58 9.62
C LEU A 53 10.73 6.60 10.57
N LEU A 54 11.28 6.79 11.78
CA LEU A 54 10.85 7.84 12.70
C LEU A 54 11.21 9.24 12.19
N ALA A 55 12.36 9.41 11.54
CA ALA A 55 12.73 10.67 10.91
C ALA A 55 11.79 11.00 9.74
N LEU A 56 11.48 10.03 8.89
CA LEU A 56 10.54 10.20 7.78
C LEU A 56 9.11 10.47 8.26
N TYR A 57 8.66 9.76 9.32
CA TYR A 57 7.41 10.07 10.01
C TYR A 57 7.40 11.52 10.50
N SER A 58 8.46 11.94 11.20
CA SER A 58 8.55 13.29 11.77
C SER A 58 8.55 14.35 10.66
N ALA A 59 9.27 14.08 9.57
CA ALA A 59 9.28 14.92 8.37
C ALA A 59 7.88 15.07 7.75
N ALA A 60 7.19 13.94 7.50
CA ALA A 60 5.86 13.92 6.92
C ALA A 60 4.80 14.55 7.85
N HIS A 61 4.95 14.39 9.16
CA HIS A 61 4.01 14.88 10.15
C HIS A 61 4.18 16.38 10.46
N LEU A 62 5.43 16.87 10.58
CA LEU A 62 5.74 18.21 11.10
C LEU A 62 5.94 19.27 10.02
N ASN A 63 6.28 18.90 8.77
CA ASN A 63 6.73 19.88 7.80
C ASN A 63 6.05 19.74 6.43
N ARG A 64 4.98 20.52 6.22
CA ARG A 64 4.29 20.65 4.92
C ARG A 64 5.22 21.08 3.79
N ASN A 65 6.24 21.89 4.08
CA ASN A 65 7.17 22.39 3.07
C ASN A 65 8.26 21.36 2.73
N LEU A 66 8.62 20.46 3.64
CA LEU A 66 9.63 19.42 3.37
C LEU A 66 9.12 18.35 2.41
N MET A 67 7.80 18.17 2.30
CA MET A 67 7.21 17.27 1.29
C MET A 67 7.62 17.68 -0.13
N SER A 68 7.89 18.98 -0.36
CA SER A 68 8.47 19.44 -1.61
C SER A 68 9.86 18.91 -1.88
N THR A 69 10.70 18.87 -0.84
CA THR A 69 12.03 18.29 -0.88
C THR A 69 11.97 16.77 -1.02
N LEU A 70 11.02 16.07 -0.38
CA LEU A 70 10.83 14.62 -0.51
C LEU A 70 10.49 14.20 -1.94
N ALA A 71 9.72 15.02 -2.65
CA ALA A 71 9.28 14.75 -4.01
C ALA A 71 10.30 15.12 -5.09
N HIS A 72 11.13 16.14 -4.86
CA HIS A 72 12.09 16.68 -5.83
C HIS A 72 13.55 16.31 -5.56
N ALA A 73 13.89 15.78 -4.38
CA ALA A 73 15.26 15.38 -4.09
C ALA A 73 15.62 14.15 -4.94
N PRO A 74 16.64 14.24 -5.82
CA PRO A 74 17.16 13.07 -6.53
C PRO A 74 17.78 12.10 -5.51
N ALA A 75 17.47 10.81 -5.62
CA ALA A 75 18.24 9.80 -4.92
C ALA A 75 19.67 9.83 -5.47
N ALA A 76 20.66 10.10 -4.61
CA ALA A 76 22.06 10.14 -5.03
C ALA A 76 22.45 8.76 -5.62
N SER A 77 22.93 8.76 -6.85
CA SER A 77 23.47 7.59 -7.53
C SER A 77 24.63 7.01 -6.72
N ALA A 78 24.63 5.69 -6.53
CA ALA A 78 25.77 4.99 -5.96
C ALA A 78 27.01 5.14 -6.86
N PRO A 79 28.25 5.06 -6.33
CA PRO A 79 29.45 5.12 -7.16
C PRO A 79 29.51 3.93 -8.13
N PRO A 80 30.14 4.08 -9.31
CA PRO A 80 30.22 3.02 -10.31
C PRO A 80 31.05 1.85 -9.78
N SER A 81 30.51 0.64 -9.87
CA SER A 81 31.27 -0.60 -9.65
C SER A 81 32.13 -0.93 -10.89
N PRO A 82 33.30 -1.57 -10.73
CA PRO A 82 34.20 -1.89 -11.84
C PRO A 82 33.58 -2.94 -12.79
N PRO A 83 34.08 -3.07 -14.04
CA PRO A 83 33.43 -3.88 -15.05
C PRO A 83 33.57 -5.38 -14.77
N ASP A 84 32.44 -6.10 -14.78
CA ASP A 84 32.34 -7.55 -14.72
C ASP A 84 32.86 -8.19 -16.01
N THR A 85 34.05 -8.80 -15.93
CA THR A 85 34.42 -9.90 -16.82
C THR A 85 34.11 -11.21 -16.13
N LEU A 86 33.01 -11.88 -16.50
CA LEU A 86 32.86 -13.34 -16.68
C LEU A 86 31.38 -13.72 -16.88
N GLN A 87 31.11 -14.51 -17.93
CA GLN A 87 29.77 -14.88 -18.41
C GLN A 87 29.14 -16.08 -17.67
N THR A 88 27.80 -16.00 -17.57
CA THR A 88 26.79 -17.08 -17.70
C THR A 88 26.93 -18.38 -16.89
N HIS A 89 26.08 -18.55 -15.87
CA HIS A 89 25.05 -19.61 -15.85
C HIS A 89 24.08 -19.41 -14.65
N GLN A 90 22.77 -19.42 -14.93
CA GLN A 90 21.64 -19.51 -13.99
C GLN A 90 21.71 -18.60 -12.75
N SER A 91 21.26 -17.36 -12.91
CA SER A 91 21.03 -16.45 -11.78
C SER A 91 19.79 -16.90 -10.97
N PRO A 92 19.88 -17.02 -9.63
CA PRO A 92 18.71 -17.26 -8.78
C PRO A 92 17.69 -16.11 -8.93
N PRO A 93 16.38 -16.35 -8.72
CA PRO A 93 15.31 -15.39 -9.01
C PRO A 93 15.47 -14.04 -8.30
N ASN A 94 16.22 -13.98 -7.19
CA ASN A 94 16.49 -12.75 -6.45
C ASN A 94 17.49 -11.83 -7.16
N MET A 95 18.49 -12.35 -7.90
CA MET A 95 19.48 -11.53 -8.61
C MET A 95 18.88 -10.67 -9.72
N ALA A 96 17.79 -11.12 -10.34
CA ALA A 96 17.08 -10.35 -11.35
C ALA A 96 16.30 -9.15 -10.76
N GLN A 97 15.77 -9.27 -9.52
CA GLN A 97 15.16 -8.13 -8.81
C GLN A 97 16.20 -7.09 -8.38
N ILE A 98 17.42 -7.56 -8.11
CA ILE A 98 18.57 -6.73 -7.72
C ILE A 98 19.12 -5.93 -8.92
N GLN A 99 19.24 -6.55 -10.10
CA GLN A 99 19.72 -5.88 -11.32
C GLN A 99 18.76 -4.78 -11.85
N ALA A 100 17.48 -4.82 -11.47
CA ALA A 100 16.51 -3.78 -11.82
C ALA A 100 16.69 -2.46 -11.04
N LEU A 101 17.54 -2.44 -10.00
CA LEU A 101 17.82 -1.25 -9.18
C LEU A 101 18.89 -0.33 -9.82
N ASP A 102 19.66 -0.82 -10.80
CA ASP A 102 20.76 -0.09 -11.46
C ASP A 102 20.31 0.80 -12.64
N SER A 103 19.01 1.11 -12.74
CA SER A 103 18.52 1.93 -13.86
C SER A 103 18.82 3.42 -13.65
N ASP A 104 19.32 4.07 -14.70
CA ASP A 104 19.59 5.51 -14.88
C ASP A 104 18.31 6.40 -14.81
N GLN A 105 17.33 5.98 -14.00
CA GLN A 105 15.97 6.49 -13.99
C GLN A 105 15.75 7.52 -12.88
N PRO A 106 14.80 8.46 -13.08
CA PRO A 106 14.45 9.42 -12.05
C PRO A 106 13.96 8.69 -10.79
N SER A 107 14.64 8.91 -9.68
CA SER A 107 14.31 8.32 -8.38
C SER A 107 14.21 9.43 -7.34
N ASN A 108 13.15 9.40 -6.52
CA ASN A 108 12.94 10.33 -5.42
C ASN A 108 12.72 9.57 -4.10
N LEU A 109 12.63 10.30 -2.99
CA LEU A 109 12.52 9.67 -1.67
C LEU A 109 11.20 8.90 -1.48
N LEU A 110 10.14 9.24 -2.21
CA LEU A 110 8.89 8.47 -2.19
C LEU A 110 9.06 7.10 -2.86
N VAL A 111 9.81 7.01 -3.96
CA VAL A 111 10.18 5.74 -4.60
C VAL A 111 10.87 4.83 -3.58
N THR A 112 11.95 5.31 -2.96
CA THR A 112 12.70 4.54 -1.97
C THR A 112 11.85 4.16 -0.77
N PHE A 113 10.95 5.05 -0.33
CA PHE A 113 10.05 4.75 0.79
C PHE A 113 9.01 3.69 0.44
N PHE A 114 8.47 3.67 -0.77
CA PHE A 114 7.51 2.63 -1.21
C PHE A 114 8.19 1.27 -1.34
N GLN A 115 9.43 1.23 -1.85
CA GLN A 115 10.25 0.03 -1.86
C GLN A 115 10.50 -0.48 -0.43
N TYR A 116 10.92 0.40 0.48
CA TYR A 116 11.09 0.06 1.89
C TYR A 116 9.80 -0.48 2.52
N CYS A 117 8.66 0.19 2.29
CA CYS A 117 7.36 -0.26 2.77
C CYS A 117 7.02 -1.66 2.26
N SER A 118 7.28 -1.95 0.98
CA SER A 118 7.00 -3.28 0.40
C SER A 118 7.76 -4.42 1.09
N ILE A 119 8.98 -4.15 1.57
CA ILE A 119 9.79 -5.13 2.29
C ILE A 119 9.32 -5.26 3.75
N VAL A 120 9.15 -4.14 4.46
CA VAL A 120 8.74 -4.15 5.87
C VAL A 120 7.36 -4.76 6.03
N MET A 121 6.43 -4.41 5.13
CA MET A 121 5.06 -4.90 5.15
C MET A 121 4.93 -6.39 4.80
N ALA A 122 5.99 -7.04 4.32
CA ALA A 122 5.98 -8.46 3.99
C ALA A 122 5.98 -9.38 5.23
N ASP A 123 6.34 -8.88 6.42
CA ASP A 123 6.26 -9.65 7.67
C ASP A 123 5.54 -8.87 8.77
N THR A 124 4.45 -9.45 9.26
CA THR A 124 3.64 -8.90 10.37
C THR A 124 3.56 -9.84 11.57
N ARG A 125 4.38 -10.90 11.60
CA ARG A 125 4.23 -12.01 12.57
C ARG A 125 4.68 -11.62 13.98
N SER A 126 5.79 -10.91 14.08
CA SER A 126 6.35 -10.45 15.36
C SER A 126 5.75 -9.09 15.77
N GLU A 127 5.76 -8.79 17.06
CA GLU A 127 5.28 -7.50 17.56
C GLU A 127 6.12 -6.33 17.01
N ALA A 128 7.44 -6.49 16.96
CA ALA A 128 8.33 -5.47 16.39
C ALA A 128 8.04 -5.21 14.91
N ALA A 129 7.82 -6.27 14.11
CA ALA A 129 7.49 -6.13 12.69
C ALA A 129 6.11 -5.49 12.49
N ALA A 130 5.12 -5.86 13.30
CA ALA A 130 3.81 -5.21 13.29
C ALA A 130 3.89 -3.72 13.66
N GLN A 131 4.73 -3.34 14.63
CA GLN A 131 4.97 -1.93 14.99
C GLN A 131 5.70 -1.17 13.86
N ALA A 132 6.64 -1.81 13.17
CA ALA A 132 7.30 -1.24 11.99
C ALA A 132 6.29 -0.98 10.86
N CYS A 133 5.45 -1.96 10.54
CA CYS A 133 4.36 -1.82 9.58
C CYS A 133 3.39 -0.70 9.97
N THR A 134 3.03 -0.63 11.25
CA THR A 134 2.16 0.43 11.80
C THR A 134 2.77 1.80 11.51
N LEU A 135 4.06 1.97 11.77
CA LEU A 135 4.74 3.24 11.51
C LEU A 135 4.81 3.56 10.01
N CYS A 136 5.05 2.58 9.14
CA CYS A 136 4.98 2.77 7.68
C CYS A 136 3.60 3.29 7.25
N PHE A 137 2.52 2.66 7.71
CA PHE A 137 1.16 3.10 7.37
C PHE A 137 0.81 4.48 7.95
N ILE A 138 1.26 4.80 9.16
CA ILE A 138 1.08 6.12 9.75
C ILE A 138 1.78 7.19 8.90
N THR A 139 3.01 6.92 8.45
CA THR A 139 3.75 7.83 7.57
C THR A 139 3.05 7.97 6.22
N LEU A 140 2.60 6.87 5.61
CA LEU A 140 1.79 6.90 4.38
C LEU A 140 0.48 7.67 4.56
N THR A 141 -0.15 7.58 5.74
CA THR A 141 -1.35 8.35 6.08
C THR A 141 -1.04 9.85 6.07
N CYS A 142 0.08 10.26 6.69
CA CYS A 142 0.50 11.67 6.69
C CYS A 142 0.79 12.16 5.25
N ILE A 143 1.49 11.36 4.44
CA ILE A 143 1.79 11.69 3.03
C ILE A 143 0.48 11.81 2.22
N ALA A 144 -0.45 10.87 2.37
CA ALA A 144 -1.72 10.85 1.65
C ALA A 144 -2.71 11.95 2.09
N GLU A 145 -2.49 12.61 3.22
CA GLU A 145 -3.25 13.82 3.62
C GLU A 145 -2.62 15.12 3.12
N GLU A 146 -1.36 15.09 2.68
CA GLU A 146 -0.62 16.27 2.27
C GLU A 146 -0.92 16.59 0.78
N GLN A 147 -1.21 17.86 0.49
CA GLN A 147 -1.72 18.27 -0.82
C GLN A 147 -0.63 18.22 -1.90
N PHE A 148 0.60 18.65 -1.58
CA PHE A 148 1.71 18.69 -2.52
C PHE A 148 2.18 17.29 -2.91
N ALA A 149 2.35 16.39 -1.93
CA ALA A 149 2.63 14.98 -2.14
C ALA A 149 1.57 14.33 -3.03
N ASN A 150 0.29 14.57 -2.76
CA ASN A 150 -0.76 14.05 -3.63
C ASN A 150 -0.69 14.62 -5.05
N ALA A 151 -0.37 15.91 -5.22
CA ALA A 151 -0.22 16.51 -6.55
C ALA A 151 0.88 15.81 -7.37
N ILE A 152 2.05 15.55 -6.77
CA ILE A 152 3.14 14.81 -7.42
C ILE A 152 2.78 13.35 -7.64
N MET A 153 2.21 12.68 -6.63
CA MET A 153 1.93 11.26 -6.73
C MET A 153 0.90 10.95 -7.82
N HIS A 154 -0.02 11.88 -8.09
CA HIS A 154 -1.08 11.72 -9.08
C HIS A 154 -0.80 12.43 -10.42
N ASP A 155 0.37 13.08 -10.58
CA ASP A 155 0.74 13.69 -11.86
C ASP A 155 1.04 12.59 -12.89
N GLN A 156 0.28 12.58 -13.99
CA GLN A 156 0.40 11.57 -15.04
C GLN A 156 1.67 11.74 -15.87
N ASN A 157 2.29 12.92 -15.86
CA ASN A 157 3.54 13.19 -16.57
C ASN A 157 4.76 12.76 -15.74
N LEU A 158 4.60 12.57 -14.43
CA LEU A 158 5.66 12.10 -13.54
C LEU A 158 5.51 10.60 -13.28
N THR A 159 6.18 9.81 -14.11
CA THR A 159 6.16 8.33 -14.00
C THR A 159 7.47 7.79 -13.47
N PHE A 160 7.38 6.73 -12.67
CA PHE A 160 8.51 6.08 -12.01
C PHE A 160 8.38 4.57 -12.17
N LYS A 161 9.51 3.86 -12.33
CA LYS A 161 9.53 2.41 -12.19
C LYS A 161 9.91 2.05 -10.75
N VAL A 162 8.94 1.56 -10.00
CA VAL A 162 9.13 1.24 -8.59
C VAL A 162 9.04 -0.27 -8.38
N GLN A 163 10.17 -0.88 -8.05
CA GLN A 163 10.20 -2.31 -7.72
C GLN A 163 9.61 -2.57 -6.34
N LEU A 164 8.40 -3.11 -6.28
CA LEU A 164 7.81 -3.59 -5.03
C LEU A 164 8.28 -5.02 -4.74
N TYR A 165 8.71 -5.29 -3.51
CA TYR A 165 8.91 -6.65 -3.02
C TYR A 165 7.56 -7.38 -2.98
N ARG A 166 7.52 -8.58 -3.56
CA ARG A 166 6.33 -9.45 -3.61
C ARG A 166 6.57 -10.65 -2.72
N LEU A 167 5.65 -10.94 -1.80
CA LEU A 167 5.82 -12.08 -0.89
C LEU A 167 5.61 -13.39 -1.68
N PRO A 168 6.51 -14.39 -1.56
CA PRO A 168 6.30 -15.69 -2.18
C PRO A 168 5.06 -16.36 -1.59
N MET A 169 4.08 -16.67 -2.43
CA MET A 169 2.87 -17.40 -2.03
C MET A 169 2.83 -18.76 -2.72
N ARG A 170 2.24 -19.77 -2.06
CA ARG A 170 2.19 -21.16 -2.58
C ARG A 170 1.61 -21.27 -4.01
N HIS A 171 0.73 -20.36 -4.38
CA HIS A 171 0.04 -20.32 -5.67
C HIS A 171 0.55 -19.21 -6.61
N ARG A 172 1.59 -18.47 -6.21
CA ARG A 172 2.18 -17.38 -6.99
C ARG A 172 3.67 -17.65 -7.17
N LYS A 173 4.07 -17.98 -8.40
CA LYS A 173 5.48 -17.95 -8.78
C LYS A 173 5.90 -16.50 -8.91
N ILE A 174 6.93 -16.09 -8.18
CA ILE A 174 7.53 -14.76 -8.36
C ILE A 174 8.31 -14.82 -9.66
N VAL A 175 7.77 -14.18 -10.70
CA VAL A 175 8.50 -13.91 -11.93
C VAL A 175 9.13 -12.54 -11.77
N PRO A 176 10.45 -12.39 -12.00
CA PRO A 176 11.07 -11.08 -12.11
C PRO A 176 10.46 -10.36 -13.33
N GLU A 177 9.48 -9.50 -13.07
CA GLU A 177 8.87 -8.63 -14.08
C GLU A 177 9.44 -7.24 -13.90
N GLU A 178 9.79 -6.61 -15.03
CA GLU A 178 10.20 -5.20 -15.02
C GLU A 178 9.00 -4.35 -14.53
N PRO A 179 9.20 -3.53 -13.49
CA PRO A 179 8.09 -2.74 -12.94
C PRO A 179 7.59 -1.74 -13.99
N PRO A 180 6.26 -1.59 -14.16
CA PRO A 180 5.73 -0.64 -15.12
C PRO A 180 6.10 0.80 -14.72
N SER A 181 6.35 1.65 -15.71
CA SER A 181 6.49 3.09 -15.47
C SER A 181 5.10 3.68 -15.26
N GLN A 182 4.82 4.18 -14.06
CA GLN A 182 3.50 4.68 -13.68
C GLN A 182 3.59 5.80 -12.63
N PRO A 183 2.53 6.61 -12.45
CA PRO A 183 2.47 7.57 -11.35
C PRO A 183 2.59 6.88 -9.99
N LEU A 184 3.21 7.56 -9.02
CA LEU A 184 3.43 7.01 -7.67
C LEU A 184 2.13 6.63 -6.97
N ALA A 185 1.02 7.32 -7.21
CA ALA A 185 -0.28 6.96 -6.66
C ALA A 185 -0.71 5.55 -7.11
N SER A 186 -0.46 5.18 -8.37
CA SER A 186 -0.75 3.83 -8.88
C SER A 186 0.11 2.78 -8.17
N THR A 187 1.41 3.05 -8.00
CA THR A 187 2.31 2.19 -7.23
C THR A 187 1.90 2.05 -5.77
N LEU A 188 1.46 3.13 -5.13
CA LEU A 188 0.99 3.06 -3.75
C LEU A 188 -0.26 2.19 -3.65
N ILE A 189 -1.20 2.28 -4.60
CA ILE A 189 -2.35 1.37 -4.63
C ILE A 189 -1.89 -0.08 -4.82
N ASP A 190 -0.89 -0.36 -5.68
CA ASP A 190 -0.34 -1.71 -5.85
C ASP A 190 0.28 -2.25 -4.55
N LEU A 191 0.96 -1.41 -3.78
CA LEU A 191 1.50 -1.75 -2.46
C LEU A 191 0.37 -2.09 -1.46
N LEU A 192 -0.70 -1.30 -1.42
CA LEU A 192 -1.86 -1.59 -0.56
C LEU A 192 -2.57 -2.89 -0.97
N VAL A 193 -2.68 -3.15 -2.28
CA VAL A 193 -3.22 -4.40 -2.82
C VAL A 193 -2.36 -5.60 -2.41
N GLU A 194 -1.03 -5.51 -2.56
CA GLU A 194 -0.12 -6.57 -2.13
C GLU A 194 -0.27 -6.85 -0.63
N PHE A 195 -0.29 -5.81 0.21
CA PHE A 195 -0.50 -5.96 1.64
C PHE A 195 -1.83 -6.70 1.95
N MET A 196 -2.93 -6.26 1.34
CA MET A 196 -4.25 -6.87 1.58
C MET A 196 -4.29 -8.35 1.19
N MET A 197 -3.63 -8.73 0.09
CA MET A 197 -3.64 -10.10 -0.41
C MET A 197 -2.72 -11.03 0.38
N CYS A 198 -1.59 -10.54 0.88
CA CYS A 198 -0.63 -11.36 1.63
C CYS A 198 -1.00 -11.57 3.11
N HIS A 199 -1.94 -10.79 3.65
CA HIS A 199 -2.20 -10.74 5.10
C HIS A 199 -3.58 -11.25 5.53
N LEU A 200 -4.27 -12.02 4.68
CA LEU A 200 -5.49 -12.77 5.04
C LEU A 200 -5.14 -14.01 5.89
N LEU A 201 -4.60 -13.77 7.08
CA LEU A 201 -4.00 -14.75 7.97
C LEU A 201 -4.94 -15.16 9.12
N LYS A 202 -4.75 -16.37 9.66
CA LYS A 202 -5.43 -16.82 10.89
C LYS A 202 -5.21 -15.85 12.07
N LYS A 203 -3.99 -15.33 12.21
CA LYS A 203 -3.67 -14.21 13.12
C LYS A 203 -3.84 -12.91 12.33
N PHE A 204 -5.10 -12.52 12.14
CA PHE A 204 -5.47 -11.38 11.33
C PHE A 204 -4.96 -10.05 11.93
N PRO A 205 -4.19 -9.23 11.20
CA PRO A 205 -3.67 -7.95 11.70
C PRO A 205 -4.67 -6.80 11.50
N GLY A 206 -5.80 -6.83 12.22
CA GLY A 206 -6.92 -5.91 11.96
C GLY A 206 -6.61 -4.41 12.06
N GLU A 207 -5.72 -4.01 12.96
CA GLU A 207 -5.28 -2.61 13.08
C GLU A 207 -4.52 -2.15 11.82
N LEU A 208 -3.65 -3.00 11.26
CA LEU A 208 -2.92 -2.70 10.04
C LEU A 208 -3.86 -2.61 8.82
N TYR A 209 -4.89 -3.48 8.75
CA TYR A 209 -5.92 -3.36 7.71
C TYR A 209 -6.70 -2.05 7.81
N SER A 210 -7.03 -1.61 9.03
CA SER A 210 -7.73 -0.34 9.25
C SER A 210 -6.89 0.85 8.72
N LEU A 211 -5.58 0.84 8.97
CA LEU A 211 -4.67 1.85 8.43
C LEU A 211 -4.54 1.74 6.90
N CYS A 212 -4.38 0.54 6.35
CA CYS A 212 -4.28 0.29 4.91
C CYS A 212 -5.50 0.84 4.15
N ILE A 213 -6.71 0.49 4.60
CA ILE A 213 -7.97 0.98 4.03
C ILE A 213 -8.10 2.50 4.21
N GLY A 214 -7.62 3.03 5.33
CA GLY A 214 -7.57 4.47 5.59
C GLY A 214 -6.67 5.24 4.61
N VAL A 215 -5.51 4.70 4.24
CA VAL A 215 -4.63 5.29 3.21
C VAL A 215 -5.32 5.25 1.85
N LEU A 216 -5.90 4.10 1.48
CA LEU A 216 -6.61 3.94 0.21
C LEU A 216 -7.76 4.95 0.07
N LEU A 217 -8.58 5.12 1.11
CA LEU A 217 -9.68 6.08 1.10
C LEU A 217 -9.19 7.51 0.85
N ARG A 218 -8.06 7.91 1.44
CA ARG A 218 -7.49 9.26 1.26
C ARG A 218 -7.05 9.50 -0.18
N LEU A 219 -6.39 8.51 -0.81
CA LEU A 219 -5.97 8.60 -2.22
C LEU A 219 -7.19 8.76 -3.14
N LEU A 220 -8.20 7.90 -2.97
CA LEU A 220 -9.42 7.98 -3.78
C LEU A 220 -10.19 9.28 -3.54
N SER A 221 -10.21 9.78 -2.30
CA SER A 221 -10.83 11.06 -1.96
C SER A 221 -10.10 12.24 -2.62
N TYR A 222 -8.77 12.19 -2.70
CA TYR A 222 -7.99 13.18 -3.46
C TYR A 222 -8.34 13.13 -4.95
N GLN A 223 -8.34 11.93 -5.55
CA GLN A 223 -8.71 11.74 -6.96
C GLN A 223 -10.12 12.27 -7.26
N LYS A 224 -11.11 11.97 -6.42
CA LYS A 224 -12.49 12.49 -6.57
C LYS A 224 -12.52 14.01 -6.45
N ARG A 225 -11.87 14.59 -5.43
CA ARG A 225 -11.85 16.05 -5.19
C ARG A 225 -11.19 16.81 -6.33
N CYS A 226 -10.08 16.32 -6.84
CA CYS A 226 -9.27 16.96 -7.87
C CYS A 226 -9.59 16.47 -9.30
N ARG A 227 -10.56 15.54 -9.44
CA ARG A 227 -10.95 14.88 -10.70
C ARG A 227 -9.77 14.27 -11.46
N VAL A 228 -8.82 13.70 -10.72
CA VAL A 228 -7.64 13.05 -11.32
C VAL A 228 -7.96 11.61 -11.66
N ARG A 229 -7.74 11.26 -12.94
CA ARG A 229 -8.03 9.95 -13.51
C ARG A 229 -6.75 9.16 -13.77
N LEU A 230 -6.42 8.23 -12.89
CA LEU A 230 -5.25 7.37 -13.09
C LEU A 230 -5.55 6.32 -14.18
N ALA A 231 -4.72 6.32 -15.23
CA ALA A 231 -4.74 5.30 -16.28
C ALA A 231 -4.13 3.99 -15.76
N ARG A 232 -4.90 3.22 -14.99
CA ARG A 232 -4.48 1.93 -14.42
C ARG A 232 -5.61 0.91 -14.42
N ASP A 233 -5.24 -0.37 -14.32
CA ASP A 233 -6.20 -1.44 -14.09
C ASP A 233 -6.68 -1.41 -12.62
N TRP A 234 -7.99 -1.23 -12.43
CA TRP A 234 -8.63 -1.17 -11.12
C TRP A 234 -9.09 -2.55 -10.62
N ARG A 235 -9.17 -3.55 -11.48
CA ARG A 235 -9.66 -4.90 -11.13
C ARG A 235 -8.84 -5.55 -10.00
N PRO A 236 -7.50 -5.45 -9.95
CA PRO A 236 -6.74 -5.99 -8.82
C PRO A 236 -7.12 -5.37 -7.47
N LEU A 237 -7.45 -4.07 -7.45
CA LEU A 237 -7.92 -3.40 -6.24
C LEU A 237 -9.29 -3.93 -5.80
N TRP A 238 -10.26 -3.98 -6.72
CA TRP A 238 -11.59 -4.49 -6.41
C TRP A 238 -11.53 -5.94 -5.94
N ALA A 239 -10.73 -6.78 -6.61
CA ALA A 239 -10.52 -8.17 -6.23
C ALA A 239 -9.94 -8.30 -4.80
N ALA A 240 -8.97 -7.47 -4.43
CA ALA A 240 -8.40 -7.48 -3.08
C ALA A 240 -9.41 -7.04 -2.00
N LEU A 241 -10.21 -6.01 -2.29
CA LEU A 241 -11.28 -5.56 -1.40
C LEU A 241 -12.38 -6.64 -1.23
N ILE A 242 -12.79 -7.29 -2.31
CA ILE A 242 -13.74 -8.41 -2.29
C ILE A 242 -13.16 -9.60 -1.53
N ALA A 243 -11.88 -9.93 -1.74
CA ALA A 243 -11.20 -11.01 -1.03
C ALA A 243 -11.18 -10.77 0.49
N LEU A 244 -10.92 -9.52 0.91
CA LEU A 244 -11.04 -9.12 2.31
C LEU A 244 -12.46 -9.33 2.83
N LEU A 245 -13.49 -8.83 2.15
CA LEU A 245 -14.89 -9.03 2.58
C LEU A 245 -15.25 -10.51 2.71
N LYS A 246 -14.89 -11.35 1.73
CA LYS A 246 -15.08 -12.81 1.79
C LYS A 246 -14.38 -13.43 2.99
N PHE A 247 -13.15 -13.01 3.28
CA PHE A 247 -12.38 -13.49 4.42
C PHE A 247 -13.04 -13.11 5.76
N LEU A 248 -13.54 -11.88 5.89
CA LEU A 248 -14.24 -11.43 7.10
C LEU A 248 -15.48 -12.26 7.38
N VAL A 249 -16.30 -12.50 6.35
CA VAL A 249 -17.51 -13.32 6.46
C VAL A 249 -17.16 -14.77 6.79
N ALA A 250 -16.18 -15.36 6.11
CA ALA A 250 -15.80 -16.76 6.32
C ALA A 250 -15.21 -17.03 7.71
N ASN A 251 -14.65 -16.02 8.38
CA ASN A 251 -13.95 -16.16 9.67
C ASN A 251 -14.64 -15.37 10.81
N GLU A 252 -15.89 -14.95 10.62
CA GLU A 252 -16.60 -14.02 11.51
C GLU A 252 -16.53 -14.41 12.99
N SER A 253 -16.75 -15.68 13.31
CA SER A 253 -16.85 -16.21 14.68
C SER A 253 -15.53 -16.14 15.44
N THR A 254 -14.42 -16.16 14.71
CA THR A 254 -13.06 -16.05 15.26
C THR A 254 -12.63 -14.60 15.33
N LEU A 255 -12.90 -13.82 14.28
CA LEU A 255 -12.44 -12.43 14.18
C LEU A 255 -13.17 -11.51 15.17
N LEU A 256 -14.47 -11.71 15.38
CA LEU A 256 -15.28 -10.89 16.29
C LEU A 256 -14.82 -10.96 17.75
N ARG A 257 -14.03 -11.98 18.12
CA ARG A 257 -13.43 -12.06 19.46
C ARG A 257 -12.32 -11.03 19.70
N ARG A 258 -11.79 -10.42 18.64
CA ARG A 258 -10.62 -9.53 18.70
C ARG A 258 -10.81 -8.21 17.97
N HIS A 259 -11.67 -8.16 16.96
CA HIS A 259 -11.84 -7.00 16.09
C HIS A 259 -13.32 -6.76 15.81
N ASP A 260 -13.72 -5.49 15.75
CA ASP A 260 -15.01 -5.13 15.16
C ASP A 260 -14.87 -5.16 13.62
N ILE A 261 -15.20 -6.31 13.04
CA ILE A 261 -15.12 -6.51 11.59
C ILE A 261 -16.21 -5.75 10.82
N PHE A 262 -17.27 -5.27 11.48
CA PHE A 262 -18.35 -4.56 10.81
C PHE A 262 -17.91 -3.16 10.38
N VAL A 263 -17.16 -2.46 11.24
CA VAL A 263 -16.60 -1.15 10.90
C VAL A 263 -15.66 -1.24 9.70
N MET A 264 -14.76 -2.23 9.70
CA MET A 264 -13.83 -2.44 8.59
C MET A 264 -14.55 -2.85 7.30
N ALA A 265 -15.51 -3.78 7.38
CA ALA A 265 -16.33 -4.13 6.21
C ALA A 265 -17.11 -2.92 5.69
N GLN A 266 -17.62 -2.07 6.59
CA GLN A 266 -18.32 -0.84 6.21
C GLN A 266 -17.40 0.11 5.45
N GLN A 267 -16.16 0.30 5.89
CA GLN A 267 -15.17 1.12 5.19
C GLN A 267 -14.89 0.60 3.78
N VAL A 268 -14.74 -0.72 3.61
CA VAL A 268 -14.53 -1.34 2.29
C VAL A 268 -15.76 -1.17 1.39
N VAL A 269 -16.98 -1.38 1.91
CA VAL A 269 -18.21 -1.15 1.14
C VAL A 269 -18.37 0.32 0.77
N ASN A 270 -17.97 1.25 1.65
CA ASN A 270 -18.01 2.68 1.34
C ASN A 270 -17.02 3.05 0.22
N ILE A 271 -15.87 2.37 0.11
CA ILE A 271 -14.98 2.53 -1.05
C ILE A 271 -15.68 2.07 -2.33
N PHE A 272 -16.38 0.92 -2.31
CA PHE A 272 -17.20 0.53 -3.47
C PHE A 272 -18.28 1.56 -3.78
N ASN A 273 -18.97 2.09 -2.77
CA ASN A 273 -19.96 3.14 -2.98
C ASN A 273 -19.34 4.42 -3.53
N LEU A 274 -18.07 4.73 -3.20
CA LEU A 274 -17.35 5.87 -3.78
C LEU A 274 -17.14 5.68 -5.29
N PHE A 275 -16.75 4.47 -5.72
CA PHE A 275 -16.69 4.12 -7.15
C PHE A 275 -18.07 4.13 -7.82
N ILE A 276 -19.10 3.59 -7.16
CA ILE A 276 -20.48 3.53 -7.69
C ILE A 276 -21.13 4.92 -7.78
N THR A 277 -20.76 5.87 -6.94
CA THR A 277 -21.42 7.18 -6.88
C THR A 277 -20.64 8.25 -7.65
N PHE A 278 -19.31 8.17 -7.63
CA PHE A 278 -18.43 9.20 -8.17
C PHE A 278 -17.36 8.65 -9.12
N GLY A 279 -17.47 7.39 -9.56
CA GLY A 279 -16.48 6.78 -10.43
C GLY A 279 -16.30 7.52 -11.76
N ASP A 280 -17.36 8.15 -12.27
CA ASP A 280 -17.31 9.05 -13.44
C ASP A 280 -16.30 10.21 -13.27
N SER A 281 -16.03 10.62 -12.03
CA SER A 281 -15.15 11.74 -11.71
C SER A 281 -13.66 11.36 -11.73
N PHE A 282 -13.31 10.08 -11.52
CA PHE A 282 -11.91 9.67 -11.32
C PHE A 282 -11.50 8.33 -11.93
N LEU A 283 -12.41 7.54 -12.48
CA LEU A 283 -12.06 6.40 -13.33
C LEU A 283 -11.60 6.91 -14.70
N PRO A 284 -10.66 6.20 -15.36
CA PRO A 284 -10.07 6.67 -16.61
C PRO A 284 -11.11 6.76 -17.73
N GLU A 285 -11.94 5.72 -17.86
CA GLU A 285 -12.87 5.56 -18.98
C GLU A 285 -14.22 4.98 -18.54
N PRO A 286 -15.31 5.21 -19.30
CA PRO A 286 -16.60 4.57 -19.05
C PRO A 286 -16.53 3.04 -19.01
N ALA A 287 -15.65 2.43 -19.81
CA ALA A 287 -15.44 0.98 -19.82
C ALA A 287 -14.98 0.44 -18.45
N SER A 288 -14.24 1.23 -17.67
CA SER A 288 -13.87 0.84 -16.29
C SER A 288 -15.10 0.78 -15.38
N TYR A 289 -16.11 1.60 -15.64
CA TYR A 289 -17.38 1.59 -14.92
C TYR A 289 -18.18 0.33 -15.22
N ASP A 290 -18.23 -0.08 -16.50
CA ASP A 290 -18.85 -1.34 -16.92
C ASP A 290 -18.18 -2.54 -16.26
N GLN A 291 -16.85 -2.54 -16.22
CA GLN A 291 -16.07 -3.59 -15.56
C GLN A 291 -16.35 -3.67 -14.06
N LEU A 292 -16.47 -2.54 -13.36
CA LEU A 292 -16.86 -2.52 -11.95
C LEU A 292 -18.22 -3.20 -11.76
N TYR A 293 -19.21 -2.84 -12.57
CA TYR A 293 -20.57 -3.36 -12.44
C TYR A 293 -20.64 -4.84 -12.76
N TYR A 294 -19.95 -5.25 -13.83
CA TYR A 294 -19.74 -6.66 -14.13
C TYR A 294 -19.13 -7.42 -12.94
N GLU A 295 -18.07 -6.90 -12.32
CA GLU A 295 -17.46 -7.54 -11.16
C GLU A 295 -18.43 -7.65 -9.98
N LEU A 296 -19.19 -6.59 -9.66
CA LEU A 296 -20.19 -6.61 -8.58
C LEU A 296 -21.28 -7.68 -8.82
N ILE A 297 -21.75 -7.80 -10.07
CA ILE A 297 -22.75 -8.82 -10.46
C ILE A 297 -22.13 -10.22 -10.38
N ARG A 298 -20.94 -10.40 -10.94
CA ARG A 298 -20.21 -11.68 -10.98
C ARG A 298 -19.97 -12.24 -9.57
N VAL A 299 -19.63 -11.37 -8.61
CA VAL A 299 -19.32 -11.77 -7.22
C VAL A 299 -20.44 -11.43 -6.23
N HIS A 300 -21.68 -11.24 -6.69
CA HIS A 300 -22.82 -10.80 -5.86
C HIS A 300 -23.00 -11.64 -4.58
N ALA A 301 -22.78 -12.96 -4.65
CA ALA A 301 -22.89 -13.86 -3.50
C ALA A 301 -21.99 -13.44 -2.32
N ALA A 302 -20.85 -12.81 -2.57
CA ALA A 302 -19.99 -12.27 -1.50
C ALA A 302 -20.68 -11.12 -0.75
N PHE A 303 -21.38 -10.24 -1.46
CA PHE A 303 -22.10 -9.11 -0.88
C PHE A 303 -23.41 -9.54 -0.22
N ASP A 304 -24.09 -10.55 -0.77
CA ASP A 304 -25.29 -11.13 -0.14
C ASP A 304 -24.93 -11.80 1.19
N ASN A 305 -23.88 -12.63 1.22
CA ASN A 305 -23.41 -13.24 2.47
C ASN A 305 -22.99 -12.19 3.50
N LEU A 306 -22.33 -11.11 3.06
CA LEU A 306 -21.99 -9.97 3.92
C LEU A 306 -23.25 -9.26 4.46
N PHE A 307 -24.27 -9.06 3.60
CA PHE A 307 -25.54 -8.45 3.99
C PHE A 307 -26.28 -9.32 5.01
N TYR A 308 -26.38 -10.63 4.79
CA TYR A 308 -27.04 -11.55 5.72
C TYR A 308 -26.30 -11.62 7.07
N MET A 309 -24.97 -11.63 7.04
CA MET A 309 -24.16 -11.49 8.25
C MET A 309 -24.51 -10.19 8.99
N ALA A 310 -24.45 -9.05 8.33
CA ALA A 310 -24.77 -7.75 8.92
C ALA A 310 -26.19 -7.70 9.49
N LEU A 311 -27.17 -8.22 8.75
CA LEU A 311 -28.58 -8.26 9.16
C LEU A 311 -28.76 -9.06 10.44
N ARG A 312 -28.15 -10.25 10.54
CA ARG A 312 -28.23 -11.12 11.73
C ARG A 312 -27.73 -10.42 12.99
N TYR A 313 -26.66 -9.64 12.91
CA TYR A 313 -26.14 -8.89 14.06
C TYR A 313 -26.89 -7.57 14.32
N SER A 314 -27.57 -7.01 13.32
CA SER A 314 -28.37 -5.79 13.47
C SER A 314 -29.71 -6.02 14.17
N THR A 315 -30.27 -7.23 14.08
CA THR A 315 -31.56 -7.59 14.70
C THR A 315 -31.40 -8.18 16.10
N GLY A 316 -30.19 -8.64 16.46
CA GLY A 316 -29.87 -9.12 17.81
C GLY A 316 -29.68 -8.01 18.85
N SER A 317 -29.41 -8.42 20.09
CA SER A 317 -29.11 -7.55 21.24
C SER A 317 -27.62 -7.57 21.62
N GLY A 318 -26.73 -7.39 20.63
CA GLY A 318 -25.27 -7.46 20.82
C GLY A 318 -24.55 -6.11 20.75
N ALA A 319 -23.30 -6.07 21.24
CA ALA A 319 -22.44 -4.88 21.21
C ALA A 319 -22.21 -4.32 19.80
N HIS A 320 -22.26 -5.17 18.78
CA HIS A 320 -22.04 -4.79 17.38
C HIS A 320 -23.30 -4.35 16.62
N LYS A 321 -24.47 -4.30 17.28
CA LYS A 321 -25.76 -4.02 16.63
C LYS A 321 -25.73 -2.76 15.75
N ALA A 322 -25.21 -1.66 16.28
CA ALA A 322 -25.16 -0.39 15.57
C ALA A 322 -24.19 -0.42 14.37
N ALA A 323 -23.02 -1.04 14.53
CA ALA A 323 -22.05 -1.16 13.43
C ALA A 323 -22.56 -2.08 12.32
N ALA A 324 -23.19 -3.20 12.69
CA ALA A 324 -23.81 -4.13 11.76
C ALA A 324 -24.97 -3.48 10.97
N LEU A 325 -25.81 -2.68 11.64
CA LEU A 325 -26.89 -1.95 10.97
C LEU A 325 -26.35 -0.94 9.94
N ARG A 326 -25.28 -0.20 10.29
CA ARG A 326 -24.63 0.72 9.35
C ARG A 326 -24.05 0.00 8.13
N LEU A 327 -23.43 -1.17 8.33
CA LEU A 327 -22.94 -2.01 7.23
C LEU A 327 -24.08 -2.51 6.34
N ALA A 328 -25.18 -3.00 6.93
CA ALA A 328 -26.35 -3.44 6.16
C ALA A 328 -26.91 -2.29 5.29
N ASN A 329 -26.96 -1.08 5.84
CA ASN A 329 -27.41 0.11 5.13
C ASN A 329 -26.46 0.58 4.03
N SER A 330 -25.14 0.42 4.18
CA SER A 330 -24.19 0.80 3.13
C SER A 330 -24.25 -0.11 1.90
N LEU A 331 -24.75 -1.35 2.06
CA LEU A 331 -24.88 -2.33 0.96
C LEU A 331 -26.07 -2.08 0.01
N VAL A 332 -26.91 -1.07 0.28
CA VAL A 332 -28.13 -0.80 -0.50
C VAL A 332 -27.85 -0.65 -2.01
N ASN A 333 -26.83 0.12 -2.40
CA ASN A 333 -26.54 0.35 -3.82
C ASN A 333 -25.98 -0.90 -4.51
N VAL A 334 -25.07 -1.63 -3.87
CA VAL A 334 -24.53 -2.88 -4.42
C VAL A 334 -25.66 -3.87 -4.67
N ARG A 335 -26.59 -4.01 -3.72
CA ARG A 335 -27.76 -4.88 -3.87
C ARG A 335 -28.71 -4.39 -4.98
N ALA A 336 -28.94 -3.09 -5.07
CA ALA A 336 -29.78 -2.52 -6.14
C ALA A 336 -29.21 -2.80 -7.54
N ILE A 337 -27.88 -2.69 -7.72
CA ILE A 337 -27.19 -3.06 -8.97
C ILE A 337 -27.46 -4.52 -9.31
N VAL A 338 -27.20 -5.43 -8.37
CA VAL A 338 -27.40 -6.88 -8.59
C VAL A 338 -28.86 -7.19 -8.94
N GLN A 339 -29.81 -6.66 -8.16
CA GLN A 339 -31.24 -6.87 -8.37
C GLN A 339 -31.76 -6.29 -9.69
N HIS A 340 -31.13 -5.23 -10.18
CA HIS A 340 -31.48 -4.61 -11.47
C HIS A 340 -31.00 -5.42 -12.66
N PHE A 341 -29.75 -5.89 -12.63
CA PHE A 341 -29.12 -6.53 -13.79
C PHE A 341 -29.34 -8.04 -13.84
N ALA A 342 -29.43 -8.75 -12.71
CA ALA A 342 -29.65 -10.20 -12.69
C ALA A 342 -30.85 -10.65 -13.57
N PRO A 343 -32.08 -10.13 -13.39
CA PRO A 343 -33.22 -10.56 -14.22
C PRO A 343 -33.06 -10.18 -15.70
N LYS A 344 -32.32 -9.11 -16.01
CA LYS A 344 -32.07 -8.68 -17.40
C LYS A 344 -31.07 -9.61 -18.09
N ILE A 345 -30.05 -10.03 -17.36
CA ILE A 345 -29.08 -11.03 -17.83
C ILE A 345 -29.80 -12.36 -18.05
N ASP A 346 -30.63 -12.80 -17.11
CA ASP A 346 -31.39 -14.05 -17.23
C ASP A 346 -32.35 -14.02 -18.44
N ALA A 347 -33.07 -12.91 -18.64
CA ALA A 347 -33.95 -12.73 -19.79
C ALA A 347 -33.18 -12.72 -21.13
N TRP A 348 -32.02 -12.07 -21.16
CA TRP A 348 -31.15 -12.04 -22.34
C TRP A 348 -30.58 -13.43 -22.66
N LEU A 349 -30.14 -14.17 -21.64
CA LEU A 349 -29.64 -15.55 -21.76
C LEU A 349 -30.72 -16.48 -22.31
N ALA A 350 -31.95 -16.38 -21.79
CA ALA A 350 -33.09 -17.14 -22.29
C ALA A 350 -33.39 -16.80 -23.75
N ALA A 351 -33.36 -15.53 -24.14
CA ALA A 351 -33.57 -15.10 -25.52
C ALA A 351 -32.48 -15.60 -26.49
N GLN A 352 -31.24 -15.70 -26.02
CA GLN A 352 -30.10 -16.21 -26.81
C GLN A 352 -29.94 -17.74 -26.71
N SER A 353 -30.76 -18.42 -25.90
CA SER A 353 -30.61 -19.86 -25.59
C SER A 353 -29.21 -20.23 -25.07
N LEU A 354 -28.60 -19.34 -24.28
CA LEU A 354 -27.28 -19.52 -23.68
C LEU A 354 -27.40 -19.85 -22.20
N SER A 355 -26.65 -20.85 -21.73
CA SER A 355 -26.56 -21.18 -20.29
C SER A 355 -25.39 -20.49 -19.60
N THR A 356 -24.33 -20.16 -20.34
CA THR A 356 -23.07 -19.63 -19.80
C THR A 356 -22.63 -18.42 -20.62
N PRO A 357 -22.86 -17.19 -20.14
CA PRO A 357 -22.40 -16.00 -20.84
C PRO A 357 -20.89 -15.82 -20.76
N THR A 358 -20.32 -15.15 -21.78
CA THR A 358 -18.99 -14.55 -21.70
C THR A 358 -19.02 -13.20 -20.97
N GLU A 359 -17.85 -12.70 -20.58
CA GLU A 359 -17.70 -11.36 -19.99
C GLU A 359 -18.27 -10.26 -20.90
N ASP A 360 -17.89 -10.27 -22.18
CA ASP A 360 -18.34 -9.27 -23.15
C ASP A 360 -19.86 -9.27 -23.35
N GLN A 361 -20.49 -10.46 -23.31
CA GLN A 361 -21.94 -10.59 -23.41
C GLN A 361 -22.66 -9.96 -22.21
N ILE A 362 -22.15 -10.16 -20.99
CA ILE A 362 -22.72 -9.50 -19.80
C ILE A 362 -22.51 -7.99 -19.88
N LEU A 363 -21.31 -7.54 -20.28
CA LEU A 363 -21.01 -6.12 -20.44
C LEU A 363 -21.94 -5.45 -21.46
N GLU A 364 -22.31 -6.14 -22.54
CA GLU A 364 -23.29 -5.64 -23.51
C GLU A 364 -24.66 -5.41 -22.86
N VAL A 365 -25.15 -6.36 -22.06
CA VAL A 365 -26.40 -6.21 -21.31
C VAL A 365 -26.31 -5.05 -20.32
N VAL A 366 -25.19 -4.92 -19.60
CA VAL A 366 -24.97 -3.82 -18.64
C VAL A 366 -25.06 -2.46 -19.33
N ARG A 367 -24.32 -2.27 -20.43
CA ARG A 367 -24.30 -1.01 -21.19
C ARG A 367 -25.67 -0.57 -21.70
N LYS A 368 -26.51 -1.53 -22.10
CA LYS A 368 -27.85 -1.27 -22.64
C LYS A 368 -28.90 -0.89 -21.58
N ASN A 369 -28.59 -1.03 -20.28
CA ASN A 369 -29.59 -0.96 -19.22
C ASN A 369 -29.20 -0.05 -18.04
N TYR A 370 -28.27 0.89 -18.24
CA TYR A 370 -27.91 1.89 -17.22
C TYR A 370 -29.01 2.92 -16.96
N ASP A 371 -29.74 3.30 -18.00
CA ASP A 371 -30.78 4.34 -17.98
C ASP A 371 -31.90 4.09 -16.97
N SER A 372 -32.24 2.82 -16.76
CA SER A 372 -33.30 2.37 -15.85
C SER A 372 -32.79 2.06 -14.44
N LEU A 373 -31.49 2.14 -14.17
CA LEU A 373 -30.92 1.84 -12.86
C LEU A 373 -31.09 3.04 -11.92
N ILE A 374 -31.72 2.81 -10.77
CA ILE A 374 -31.90 3.83 -9.73
C ILE A 374 -31.05 3.47 -8.52
N LEU A 375 -30.15 4.38 -8.14
CA LEU A 375 -29.27 4.23 -6.98
C LEU A 375 -29.54 5.30 -5.94
N LYS A 376 -29.30 4.96 -4.67
CA LYS A 376 -29.38 5.92 -3.57
C LYS A 376 -28.11 6.77 -3.54
N LEU A 377 -28.25 8.08 -3.61
CA LEU A 377 -27.13 8.99 -3.39
C LEU A 377 -26.65 8.85 -1.93
N GLN A 378 -25.38 8.50 -1.74
CA GLN A 378 -24.74 8.41 -0.44
C GLN A 378 -23.75 9.56 -0.29
N GLU A 379 -23.92 10.37 0.74
CA GLU A 379 -23.08 11.52 1.04
C GLU A 379 -21.94 11.15 2.02
N GLY A 380 -20.84 11.91 1.96
CA GLY A 380 -19.73 11.79 2.90
C GLY A 380 -18.88 10.52 2.75
N LEU A 381 -18.96 9.83 1.60
CA LEU A 381 -18.18 8.64 1.28
C LEU A 381 -16.67 8.90 1.21
N GLU A 382 -16.29 10.12 0.86
CA GLU A 382 -14.92 10.64 0.84
C GLU A 382 -14.46 11.20 2.20
N SER A 383 -15.34 11.21 3.20
CA SER A 383 -14.98 11.73 4.51
C SER A 383 -14.08 10.75 5.25
N TYR A 384 -13.03 11.29 5.86
CA TYR A 384 -12.14 10.55 6.73
C TYR A 384 -11.71 11.44 7.89
N GLU A 385 -11.48 10.81 9.05
CA GLU A 385 -10.87 11.49 10.19
C GLU A 385 -9.42 11.85 9.83
N ARG A 386 -9.02 13.11 10.08
CA ARG A 386 -7.65 13.55 9.85
C ARG A 386 -6.68 12.84 10.79
N TYR A 387 -5.43 12.70 10.36
CA TYR A 387 -4.43 12.03 11.16
C TYR A 387 -4.19 12.77 12.50
N HIS A 388 -4.26 12.01 13.59
CA HIS A 388 -3.88 12.45 14.92
C HIS A 388 -2.87 11.49 15.54
N ALA A 389 -1.80 12.03 16.13
CA ALA A 389 -0.73 11.21 16.71
C ALA A 389 -1.13 10.52 18.03
N ALA A 390 -2.17 11.01 18.72
CA ALA A 390 -2.54 10.56 20.07
C ALA A 390 -2.79 9.05 20.19
N PRO A 391 -3.59 8.40 19.31
CA PRO A 391 -3.82 6.96 19.34
C PRO A 391 -2.53 6.14 19.12
N HIS A 392 -1.55 6.71 18.41
CA HIS A 392 -0.31 6.03 18.04
C HIS A 392 0.88 6.35 18.95
N ARG A 393 0.71 7.23 19.94
CA ARG A 393 1.77 7.59 20.91
C ARG A 393 2.46 6.38 21.55
N PRO A 394 1.76 5.31 21.97
CA PRO A 394 2.42 4.16 22.58
C PRO A 394 3.39 3.46 21.62
N VAL A 395 2.97 3.26 20.36
CA VAL A 395 3.81 2.64 19.32
C VAL A 395 5.00 3.53 19.01
N LEU A 396 4.78 4.84 18.82
CA LEU A 396 5.85 5.80 18.57
C LEU A 396 6.87 5.84 19.72
N ALA A 397 6.42 5.78 20.97
CA ALA A 397 7.31 5.75 22.13
C ALA A 397 8.16 4.48 22.18
N ARG A 398 7.56 3.31 21.96
CA ARG A 398 8.31 2.02 21.90
C ARG A 398 9.37 2.04 20.81
N ARG A 399 9.03 2.55 19.63
CA ARG A 399 9.96 2.62 18.48
C ARG A 399 11.09 3.62 18.72
N ARG A 400 10.80 4.78 19.33
CA ARG A 400 11.85 5.73 19.76
C ARG A 400 12.80 5.11 20.77
N ALA A 401 12.27 4.37 21.75
CA ALA A 401 13.09 3.67 22.74
C ALA A 401 13.97 2.59 22.08
N ALA A 402 13.42 1.81 21.15
CA ALA A 402 14.16 0.80 20.39
C ALA A 402 15.29 1.43 19.56
N ALA A 403 15.01 2.50 18.82
CA ALA A 403 16.01 3.24 18.04
C ALA A 403 17.12 3.82 18.93
N ALA A 404 16.77 4.40 20.09
CA ALA A 404 17.75 4.91 21.04
C ALA A 404 18.63 3.80 21.64
N ALA A 405 18.05 2.64 21.95
CA ALA A 405 18.80 1.49 22.44
C ALA A 405 19.74 0.90 21.38
N ALA A 406 19.34 0.93 20.10
CA ALA A 406 20.18 0.52 18.98
C ALA A 406 21.37 1.45 18.80
N LEU A 407 21.14 2.76 18.79
CA LEU A 407 22.19 3.77 18.69
C LEU A 407 23.20 3.65 19.83
N ARG A 408 22.73 3.46 21.07
CA ARG A 408 23.62 3.27 22.23
C ARG A 408 24.50 2.02 22.10
N ARG A 409 23.96 0.91 21.61
CA ARG A 409 24.74 -0.31 21.35
C ARG A 409 25.82 -0.07 20.31
N ARG A 410 25.46 0.56 19.19
CA ARG A 410 26.43 0.89 18.13
C ARG A 410 27.56 1.79 18.62
N VAL A 411 27.23 2.84 19.38
CA VAL A 411 28.25 3.73 19.96
C VAL A 411 29.17 2.95 20.93
N ALA A 412 28.63 2.01 21.71
CA ALA A 412 29.43 1.16 22.58
C ALA A 412 30.34 0.20 21.78
N ASP A 413 29.82 -0.39 20.69
CA ASP A 413 30.58 -1.28 19.81
C ASP A 413 31.73 -0.50 19.12
N ASP A 414 31.45 0.68 18.57
CA ASP A 414 32.44 1.56 17.94
C ASP A 414 33.53 1.99 18.94
N LEU A 415 33.16 2.34 20.17
CA LEU A 415 34.11 2.67 21.24
C LEU A 415 34.99 1.46 21.61
N SER A 416 34.41 0.26 21.68
CA SER A 416 35.16 -0.96 21.99
C SER A 416 36.15 -1.35 20.87
N HIS A 417 35.75 -1.18 19.60
CA HIS A 417 36.63 -1.34 18.45
C HIS A 417 37.77 -0.33 18.44
N TYR A 418 37.52 0.92 18.84
CA TYR A 418 38.57 1.95 18.95
C TYR A 418 39.58 1.61 20.04
N THR A 419 39.11 1.10 21.19
CA THR A 419 40.01 0.65 22.27
C THR A 419 40.81 -0.60 21.92
N ALA A 420 40.27 -1.48 21.07
CA ALA A 420 40.94 -2.71 20.63
C ALA A 420 41.96 -2.51 19.50
N THR A 421 41.83 -1.43 18.72
CA THR A 421 42.76 -1.07 17.63
C THR A 421 43.85 -0.08 18.07
N SER A 422 43.75 0.46 19.29
CA SER A 422 44.73 1.36 19.91
C SER A 422 45.69 0.65 20.88
N GLN A 423 45.61 -0.69 20.97
CA GLN A 423 46.60 -1.57 21.59
C GLN A 423 47.33 -2.33 20.49
#